data_AF-A0A4P5S4T2-F1
#
_entry.id   AF-A0A4P5S4T2-F1
#
_cell.length_a   1.000
_cell.length_b   1.000
_cell.length_c   1.000
_cell.angle_alpha   90.00
_cell.angle_beta   90.00
_cell.angle_gamma   90.00
#
_symmetry.space_group_name_H-M   'P 1'
#
loop_
_entity.id
_entity.type
_entity.pdbx_description
1 polymer ?
#
loop_
_entity_poly.entity_id
_entity_poly.type
_entity_poly.pdbx_seq_one_letter_code
_entity_poly.pdbx_strand_id
1 'polypeptide(L)'
;MARHRGDWCLHSHITGVLPGMQNTGIGTLIKQHQREWAIDNDLSAITWTFDPLVRRNAWFNIAHLGAEAVEFHENFYGPLNDDINGDDETDRLLARWDIRPSRRQPAPHALSLLIPTPPDIVTLRTTDPEAARHWRRTMREQLSDALITHEICSFTSDGSYVLSRKISDD
;
A
#
# COMPACT_ATOMS: atom_id res chain seq x y z
N MET A 1 -9.77 -11.78 -11.75
CA MET A 1 -10.78 -10.93 -11.09
C MET A 1 -10.92 -11.37 -9.64
N ALA A 2 -11.29 -10.46 -8.73
CA ALA A 2 -11.51 -10.75 -7.31
C ALA A 2 -12.78 -10.04 -6.80
N ARG A 3 -13.29 -10.44 -5.64
CA ARG A 3 -14.32 -9.70 -4.91
C ARG A 3 -13.73 -8.98 -3.70
N HIS A 4 -14.05 -7.70 -3.55
CA HIS A 4 -13.66 -6.90 -2.37
C HIS A 4 -14.78 -5.92 -2.02
N ARG A 5 -15.20 -5.87 -0.74
CA ARG A 5 -16.38 -5.11 -0.27
C ARG A 5 -17.66 -5.41 -1.07
N GLY A 6 -17.82 -6.65 -1.56
CA GLY A 6 -18.98 -7.07 -2.36
C GLY A 6 -18.90 -6.74 -3.85
N ASP A 7 -17.96 -5.90 -4.27
CA ASP A 7 -17.77 -5.48 -5.65
C ASP A 7 -16.85 -6.42 -6.44
N TRP A 8 -17.06 -6.49 -7.76
CA TRP A 8 -16.09 -7.09 -8.68
C TRP A 8 -14.95 -6.12 -8.97
N CYS A 9 -13.72 -6.62 -8.84
CA CYS A 9 -12.51 -5.84 -9.01
C CYS A 9 -11.49 -6.56 -9.91
N LEU A 10 -10.67 -5.77 -10.60
CA LEU A 10 -9.46 -6.26 -11.24
C LEU A 10 -8.41 -6.47 -10.14
N HIS A 11 -7.92 -7.69 -9.99
CA HIS A 11 -6.79 -7.95 -9.09
C HIS A 11 -5.48 -7.92 -9.87
N SER A 12 -4.60 -6.97 -9.55
CA SER A 12 -3.29 -6.80 -10.17
C SER A 12 -2.23 -7.55 -9.35
N HIS A 13 -1.78 -8.70 -9.85
CA HIS A 13 -0.83 -9.57 -9.14
C HIS A 13 0.57 -8.96 -8.98
N ILE A 14 1.30 -8.77 -10.07
CA ILE A 14 2.66 -8.24 -10.04
C ILE A 14 2.80 -7.19 -11.14
N THR A 15 3.40 -6.05 -10.80
CA THR A 15 3.76 -5.02 -11.77
C THR A 15 5.10 -4.45 -11.34
N GLY A 16 6.08 -4.47 -12.24
CA GLY A 16 7.43 -3.99 -11.98
C GLY A 16 7.92 -3.12 -13.12
N VAL A 17 8.77 -2.15 -12.79
CA VAL A 17 9.50 -1.32 -13.75
C VAL A 17 10.98 -1.56 -13.55
N LEU A 18 11.71 -1.80 -14.65
CA LEU A 18 13.15 -2.07 -14.62
C LEU A 18 13.92 -0.92 -13.93
N PRO A 19 15.00 -1.20 -13.16
CA PRO A 19 15.72 -0.19 -12.39
C PRO A 19 16.12 1.07 -13.16
N GLY A 20 16.56 0.96 -14.41
CA GLY A 20 16.93 2.11 -15.25
C GLY A 20 15.75 2.90 -15.84
N MET A 21 14.53 2.42 -15.65
CA MET A 21 13.30 3.04 -16.17
C MET A 21 12.34 3.48 -15.04
N GLN A 22 12.72 3.30 -13.78
CA GLN A 22 11.95 3.80 -12.65
C GLN A 22 11.90 5.33 -12.66
N ASN A 23 10.87 5.93 -12.07
CA ASN A 23 10.64 7.38 -12.04
C ASN A 23 10.42 8.06 -13.42
N THR A 24 10.20 7.29 -14.49
CA THR A 24 9.88 7.82 -15.84
C THR A 24 8.38 7.95 -16.12
N GLY A 25 7.52 7.62 -15.14
CA GLY A 25 6.06 7.60 -15.31
C GLY A 25 5.49 6.27 -15.84
N ILE A 26 6.33 5.31 -16.26
CA ILE A 26 5.87 4.02 -16.79
C ILE A 26 4.96 3.26 -15.81
N GLY A 27 5.29 3.27 -14.51
CA GLY A 27 4.44 2.62 -13.50
C GLY A 27 3.03 3.20 -13.46
N THR A 28 2.90 4.52 -13.60
CA THR A 28 1.61 5.20 -13.72
C THR A 28 0.88 4.82 -15.00
N LEU A 29 1.58 4.79 -16.14
CA LEU A 29 0.97 4.38 -17.42
C LEU A 29 0.44 2.95 -17.37
N ILE A 30 1.18 2.01 -16.79
CA ILE A 30 0.73 0.63 -16.61
C ILE A 30 -0.54 0.58 -15.75
N LYS A 31 -0.56 1.33 -14.64
CA LYS A 31 -1.72 1.36 -13.74
C LYS A 31 -2.93 2.03 -14.39
N GLN A 32 -2.73 3.10 -15.16
CA GLN A 32 -3.82 3.72 -15.92
C GLN A 32 -4.39 2.77 -16.97
N HIS A 33 -3.54 2.03 -17.69
CA HIS A 33 -4.02 1.03 -18.64
C HIS A 33 -4.84 -0.09 -17.96
N GLN A 34 -4.41 -0.56 -16.78
CA GLN A 34 -5.22 -1.49 -15.97
C GLN A 34 -6.57 -0.88 -15.58
N ARG A 35 -6.60 0.42 -15.29
CA ARG A 35 -7.82 1.16 -14.92
C ARG A 35 -8.78 1.30 -16.10
N GLU A 36 -8.27 1.63 -17.28
CA GLU A 36 -9.03 1.66 -18.53
C GLU A 36 -9.66 0.31 -18.82
N TRP A 37 -8.87 -0.77 -18.77
CA TRP A 37 -9.39 -2.12 -18.95
C TRP A 37 -10.51 -2.45 -17.95
N ALA A 38 -10.35 -2.06 -16.69
CA ALA A 38 -11.34 -2.31 -15.67
C ALA A 38 -12.64 -1.49 -15.88
N ILE A 39 -12.54 -0.28 -16.44
CA ILE A 39 -13.69 0.53 -16.89
C ILE A 39 -14.46 -0.23 -17.99
N ASP A 40 -13.74 -0.68 -19.02
CA ASP A 40 -14.33 -1.34 -20.19
C ASP A 40 -15.00 -2.68 -19.85
N ASN A 41 -14.73 -3.24 -18.66
CA ASN A 41 -15.28 -4.50 -18.17
C ASN A 41 -16.25 -4.32 -16.99
N ASP A 42 -16.80 -3.12 -16.80
CA ASP A 42 -17.79 -2.80 -15.77
C ASP A 42 -17.37 -3.20 -14.34
N LEU A 43 -16.08 -3.06 -14.03
CA LEU A 43 -15.55 -3.29 -12.69
C LEU A 43 -15.66 -2.02 -11.83
N SER A 44 -15.65 -2.20 -10.50
CA SER A 44 -15.74 -1.07 -9.56
C SER A 44 -14.37 -0.51 -9.18
N ALA A 45 -13.35 -1.36 -9.13
CA ALA A 45 -12.03 -1.00 -8.63
C ALA A 45 -10.93 -1.92 -9.15
N ILE A 46 -9.69 -1.50 -8.91
CA ILE A 46 -8.49 -2.33 -9.02
C ILE A 46 -7.97 -2.59 -7.61
N THR A 47 -7.55 -3.82 -7.32
CA THR A 47 -6.92 -4.18 -6.04
C THR A 47 -5.56 -4.83 -6.24
N TRP A 48 -4.62 -4.56 -5.34
CA TRP A 48 -3.31 -5.22 -5.28
C TRP A 48 -2.74 -5.08 -3.89
N THR A 49 -1.76 -5.91 -3.54
CA THR A 49 -1.02 -5.77 -2.29
C THR A 49 0.33 -5.10 -2.51
N PHE A 50 0.86 -4.44 -1.49
CA PHE A 50 2.23 -3.94 -1.48
C PHE A 50 2.84 -4.04 -0.09
N ASP A 51 4.17 -4.10 -0.02
CA ASP A 51 4.90 -4.10 1.24
C ASP A 51 4.85 -2.70 1.90
N PRO A 52 4.29 -2.57 3.11
CA PRO A 52 4.12 -1.27 3.74
C PRO A 52 5.43 -0.62 4.18
N LEU A 53 6.53 -1.38 4.34
CA LEU A 53 7.85 -0.82 4.67
C LEU A 53 8.56 -0.20 3.46
N VAL A 54 8.15 -0.58 2.24
CA VAL A 54 8.77 -0.04 1.01
C VAL A 54 8.19 1.35 0.75
N ARG A 55 8.85 2.37 1.32
CA ARG A 55 8.46 3.79 1.25
C ARG A 55 8.03 4.26 -0.15
N ARG A 56 8.80 3.90 -1.18
CA ARG A 56 8.48 4.26 -2.58
C ARG A 56 7.14 3.69 -3.05
N ASN A 57 6.78 2.48 -2.61
CA ASN A 57 5.50 1.85 -2.95
C ASN A 57 4.36 2.56 -2.21
N ALA A 58 4.56 2.89 -0.94
CA ALA A 58 3.59 3.65 -0.15
C ALA A 58 3.28 5.02 -0.78
N TRP A 59 4.33 5.78 -1.12
CA TRP A 59 4.19 7.06 -1.82
C TRP A 59 3.49 6.90 -3.18
N PHE A 60 3.94 5.94 -3.99
CA PHE A 60 3.34 5.71 -5.31
C PHE A 60 1.86 5.31 -5.23
N ASN A 61 1.50 4.37 -4.36
CA ASN A 61 0.14 3.86 -4.28
C ASN A 61 -0.82 4.88 -3.65
N ILE A 62 -0.40 5.58 -2.60
CA ILE A 62 -1.29 6.46 -1.83
C ILE A 62 -1.20 7.90 -2.34
N ALA A 63 -0.03 8.53 -2.24
CA ALA A 63 0.11 9.96 -2.55
C ALA A 63 0.05 10.24 -4.06
N HIS A 64 0.60 9.35 -4.91
CA HIS A 64 0.66 9.57 -6.36
C HIS A 64 -0.57 9.03 -7.11
N LEU A 65 -1.00 7.79 -6.84
CA LEU A 65 -2.18 7.21 -7.50
C LEU A 65 -3.51 7.58 -6.81
N GLY A 66 -3.49 7.88 -5.51
CA GLY A 66 -4.71 8.09 -4.73
C GLY A 66 -5.47 6.80 -4.40
N ALA A 67 -4.80 5.65 -4.36
CA ALA A 67 -5.41 4.40 -3.92
C ALA A 67 -5.57 4.38 -2.38
N GLU A 68 -6.65 3.78 -1.90
CA GLU A 68 -6.88 3.55 -0.48
C GLU A 68 -6.14 2.28 -0.03
N ALA A 69 -5.38 2.36 1.06
CA ALA A 69 -4.88 1.17 1.75
C ALA A 69 -5.93 0.71 2.77
N VAL A 70 -6.63 -0.39 2.48
CA VAL A 70 -7.90 -0.73 3.12
C VAL A 70 -7.81 -1.89 4.12
N GLU A 71 -6.84 -2.78 3.95
CA GLU A 71 -6.63 -3.95 4.81
C GLU A 71 -5.14 -4.20 5.03
N PHE A 72 -4.78 -4.67 6.21
CA PHE A 72 -3.44 -5.13 6.54
C PHE A 72 -3.45 -6.66 6.70
N HIS A 73 -2.50 -7.33 6.05
CA HIS A 73 -2.33 -8.76 6.11
C HIS A 73 -0.93 -9.10 6.59
N GLU A 74 -0.85 -9.82 7.70
CA GLU A 74 0.39 -10.35 8.25
C GLU A 74 0.91 -11.53 7.42
N ASN A 75 2.21 -11.52 7.11
CA ASN A 75 2.95 -12.58 6.42
C ASN A 75 2.20 -13.21 5.23
N PHE A 76 1.59 -12.37 4.39
CA PHE A 76 0.55 -12.75 3.43
C PHE A 76 1.00 -13.79 2.39
N TYR A 77 2.26 -13.73 1.95
CA TYR A 77 2.83 -14.66 0.98
C TYR A 77 3.66 -15.78 1.60
N GLY A 78 3.91 -15.74 2.92
CA GLY A 78 4.88 -16.61 3.56
C GLY A 78 6.32 -16.33 3.06
N PRO A 79 7.22 -17.34 3.10
CA PRO A 79 8.60 -17.20 2.66
C PRO A 79 8.70 -17.04 1.13
N LEU A 80 9.28 -15.94 0.67
CA LEU A 80 9.50 -15.68 -0.77
C LEU A 80 10.96 -15.84 -1.22
N ASN A 81 11.94 -15.73 -0.32
CA ASN A 81 13.39 -15.91 -0.57
C ASN A 81 13.87 -15.31 -1.91
N ASP A 82 13.53 -14.03 -2.15
CA ASP A 82 13.94 -13.28 -3.35
C ASP A 82 14.79 -12.05 -2.97
N ASP A 83 15.45 -11.42 -3.95
CA ASP A 83 16.35 -10.27 -3.71
C ASP A 83 15.63 -9.04 -3.12
N ILE A 84 14.30 -8.99 -3.17
CA ILE A 84 13.51 -7.82 -2.75
C ILE A 84 13.06 -7.98 -1.31
N ASN A 85 12.52 -9.15 -0.96
CA ASN A 85 11.98 -9.49 0.34
C ASN A 85 13.05 -10.10 1.26
N GLY A 86 14.08 -10.72 0.69
CA GLY A 86 15.05 -11.51 1.43
C GLY A 86 14.37 -12.64 2.22
N ASP A 87 14.80 -12.78 3.46
CA ASP A 87 14.31 -13.68 4.50
C ASP A 87 13.33 -13.00 5.48
N ASP A 88 12.83 -11.81 5.14
CA ASP A 88 11.84 -11.05 5.92
C ASP A 88 10.40 -11.56 5.69
N GLU A 89 9.53 -11.31 6.66
CA GLU A 89 8.11 -11.66 6.57
C GLU A 89 7.38 -10.75 5.58
N THR A 90 6.32 -11.28 4.97
CA THR A 90 5.65 -10.64 3.83
C THR A 90 4.38 -9.92 4.24
N ASP A 91 4.45 -8.98 5.19
CA ASP A 91 3.27 -8.16 5.51
C ASP A 91 2.87 -7.32 4.30
N ARG A 92 1.57 -7.18 4.10
CA ARG A 92 0.99 -6.50 2.95
C ARG A 92 -0.14 -5.59 3.34
N LEU A 93 -0.14 -4.38 2.78
CA LEU A 93 -1.33 -3.55 2.68
C LEU A 93 -2.05 -3.86 1.38
N LEU A 94 -3.35 -4.14 1.46
CA LEU A 94 -4.23 -4.20 0.31
C LEU A 94 -4.58 -2.77 -0.12
N ALA A 95 -4.11 -2.39 -1.30
CA ALA A 95 -4.53 -1.19 -1.99
C ALA A 95 -5.81 -1.46 -2.79
N ARG A 96 -6.77 -0.54 -2.70
CA ARG A 96 -7.95 -0.45 -3.55
C ARG A 96 -7.95 0.90 -4.26
N TRP A 97 -8.05 0.87 -5.57
CA TRP A 97 -8.17 2.06 -6.40
C TRP A 97 -9.49 2.04 -7.14
N ASP A 98 -10.44 2.83 -6.65
CA ASP A 98 -11.77 2.91 -7.23
C ASP A 98 -11.73 3.57 -8.61
N ILE A 99 -12.48 3.00 -9.54
CA ILE A 99 -12.54 3.47 -10.92
C ILE A 99 -13.36 4.75 -11.01
N ARG A 100 -14.43 4.84 -10.23
CA ARG A 100 -15.21 6.07 -10.04
C ARG A 100 -15.00 6.54 -8.61
N PRO A 101 -14.70 7.82 -8.36
CA PRO A 101 -14.60 8.34 -7.01
C PRO A 101 -15.96 8.15 -6.33
N SER A 102 -16.04 7.18 -5.42
CA SER A 102 -17.29 6.79 -4.76
C SER A 102 -17.30 7.20 -3.28
N ARG A 103 -16.13 7.45 -2.69
CA ARG A 103 -15.98 7.77 -1.26
C ARG A 103 -15.22 9.07 -1.06
N ARG A 104 -15.64 9.81 -0.02
CA ARG A 104 -14.89 10.95 0.49
C ARG A 104 -13.54 10.44 0.99
N GLN A 105 -12.44 10.91 0.38
CA GLN A 105 -11.13 10.62 0.93
C GLN A 105 -11.01 11.30 2.30
N PRO A 106 -10.62 10.57 3.36
CA PRO A 106 -10.27 11.20 4.61
C PRO A 106 -9.15 12.22 4.37
N ALA A 107 -9.20 13.35 5.07
CA ALA A 107 -8.19 14.39 4.95
C ALA A 107 -7.30 14.39 6.21
N PRO A 108 -5.98 14.58 6.06
CA PRO A 108 -5.09 14.84 7.20
C PRO A 108 -5.60 16.01 8.04
N HIS A 109 -5.51 15.89 9.36
CA HIS A 109 -5.78 17.00 10.29
C HIS A 109 -4.79 16.96 11.47
N ALA A 110 -4.79 17.99 12.32
CA ALA A 110 -3.78 18.18 13.36
C ALA A 110 -3.67 17.04 14.41
N LEU A 111 -4.63 16.12 14.45
CA LEU A 111 -4.66 14.97 15.37
C LEU A 111 -4.45 13.63 14.64
N SER A 112 -4.00 13.66 13.38
CA SER A 112 -3.69 12.44 12.64
C SER A 112 -2.51 11.70 13.26
N LEU A 113 -2.64 10.37 13.34
CA LEU A 113 -1.56 9.49 13.76
C LEU A 113 -0.55 9.36 12.61
N LEU A 114 0.74 9.35 12.94
CA LEU A 114 1.83 9.13 12.00
C LEU A 114 2.52 7.80 12.30
N ILE A 115 2.63 6.95 11.28
CA ILE A 115 3.37 5.68 11.34
C ILE A 115 4.55 5.76 10.36
N PRO A 116 5.80 5.85 10.85
CA PRO A 116 6.96 6.04 9.97
C PRO A 116 7.34 4.77 9.22
N THR A 117 7.99 4.95 8.07
CA THR A 117 8.67 3.90 7.32
C THR A 117 10.19 4.08 7.42
N PRO A 118 10.99 3.01 7.33
CA PRO A 118 12.44 3.17 7.16
C PRO A 118 12.74 3.92 5.85
N PRO A 119 13.89 4.62 5.75
CA PRO A 119 14.30 5.26 4.49
C PRO A 119 14.42 4.28 3.33
N ASP A 120 14.98 3.10 3.59
CA ASP A 120 15.14 2.04 2.60
C ASP A 120 15.15 0.65 3.26
N ILE A 121 13.99 0.01 3.35
CA ILE A 121 13.88 -1.36 3.88
C ILE A 121 14.61 -2.39 3.01
N VAL A 122 14.70 -2.15 1.69
CA VAL A 122 15.29 -3.13 0.77
C VAL A 122 16.78 -3.25 1.03
N THR A 123 17.47 -2.11 1.19
CA THR A 123 18.88 -2.11 1.60
C THR A 123 19.05 -2.69 3.01
N LEU A 124 18.20 -2.31 3.97
CA LEU A 124 18.29 -2.79 5.35
C LEU A 124 18.19 -4.31 5.46
N ARG A 125 17.35 -4.97 4.65
CA ARG A 125 17.25 -6.44 4.63
C ARG A 125 18.58 -7.14 4.41
N THR A 126 19.48 -6.53 3.64
CA THR A 126 20.80 -7.09 3.37
C THR A 126 21.85 -6.59 4.37
N THR A 127 21.84 -5.29 4.70
CA THR A 127 22.90 -4.68 5.50
C THR A 127 22.72 -4.89 7.00
N ASP A 128 21.48 -4.96 7.47
CA ASP A 128 21.10 -5.16 8.88
C ASP A 128 19.73 -5.87 8.98
N PRO A 129 19.72 -7.21 8.82
CA PRO A 129 18.49 -7.99 8.85
C PRO A 129 17.75 -7.91 10.19
N GLU A 130 18.46 -7.65 11.30
CA GLU A 130 17.82 -7.50 12.62
C GLU A 130 17.04 -6.19 12.70
N ALA A 131 17.63 -5.08 12.23
CA ALA A 131 16.92 -3.82 12.12
C ALA A 131 15.72 -3.92 11.18
N ALA A 132 15.84 -4.62 10.05
CA ALA A 132 14.71 -4.86 9.13
C ALA A 132 13.55 -5.59 9.83
N ARG A 133 13.85 -6.67 10.58
CA ARG A 133 12.85 -7.41 11.38
C ARG A 133 12.25 -6.57 12.50
N HIS A 134 13.05 -5.69 13.14
CA HIS A 134 12.53 -4.77 14.13
C HIS A 134 11.50 -3.80 13.51
N TRP A 135 11.83 -3.18 12.38
CA TRP A 135 10.91 -2.34 11.62
C TRP A 135 9.62 -3.07 11.24
N ARG A 136 9.74 -4.32 10.76
CA ARG A 136 8.58 -5.16 10.42
C ARG A 136 7.64 -5.36 11.62
N ARG A 137 8.17 -5.79 12.76
CA ARG A 137 7.36 -6.00 13.97
C ARG A 137 6.71 -4.72 14.46
N THR A 138 7.47 -3.62 14.57
CA THR A 138 6.92 -2.34 15.04
C THR A 138 5.82 -1.82 14.11
N MET A 139 6.03 -1.89 12.80
CA MET A 139 5.01 -1.46 11.84
C MET A 139 3.77 -2.37 11.87
N ARG A 140 3.95 -3.69 12.01
CA ARG A 140 2.86 -4.64 12.14
C ARG A 140 1.97 -4.30 13.33
N GLU A 141 2.57 -4.09 14.49
CA GLU A 141 1.86 -3.70 15.72
C GLU A 141 1.10 -2.38 15.50
N GLN A 142 1.79 -1.34 15.02
CA GLN A 142 1.21 -0.01 14.84
C GLN A 142 0.07 0.01 13.81
N LEU A 143 0.24 -0.61 12.63
CA LEU A 143 -0.78 -0.61 11.58
C LEU A 143 -1.98 -1.49 11.95
N SER A 144 -1.74 -2.69 12.51
CA SER A 144 -2.82 -3.60 12.89
C SER A 144 -3.73 -2.97 13.94
N ASP A 145 -3.15 -2.32 14.95
CA ASP A 145 -3.91 -1.65 16.01
C ASP A 145 -4.63 -0.40 15.48
N ALA A 146 -3.92 0.46 14.74
CA ALA A 146 -4.47 1.72 14.29
C ALA A 146 -5.63 1.53 13.29
N LEU A 147 -5.52 0.57 12.36
CA LEU A 147 -6.53 0.33 11.32
C LEU A 147 -7.88 -0.17 11.85
N ILE A 148 -7.97 -0.56 13.13
CA ILE A 148 -9.26 -0.84 13.78
C ILE A 148 -10.11 0.43 13.81
N THR A 149 -9.54 1.53 14.28
CA THR A 149 -10.25 2.79 14.57
C THR A 149 -9.93 3.92 13.61
N HIS A 150 -8.87 3.80 12.82
CA HIS A 150 -8.39 4.79 11.88
C HIS A 150 -8.35 4.23 10.46
N GLU A 151 -8.32 5.12 9.48
CA GLU A 151 -8.08 4.80 8.08
C GLU A 151 -6.88 5.62 7.58
N ILE A 152 -6.09 5.01 6.68
CA ILE A 152 -4.96 5.68 6.04
C ILE A 152 -5.51 6.71 5.05
N CYS A 153 -5.11 7.96 5.21
CA CYS A 153 -5.60 9.07 4.40
C CYS A 153 -4.56 9.68 3.47
N SER A 154 -3.28 9.56 3.83
CA SER A 154 -2.18 10.09 3.03
C SER A 154 -0.86 9.40 3.38
N PHE A 155 0.17 9.73 2.62
CA PHE A 155 1.55 9.36 2.89
C PHE A 155 2.44 10.59 2.73
N THR A 156 3.20 10.93 3.75
CA THR A 156 4.01 12.15 3.77
C THR A 156 5.28 12.01 2.92
N SER A 157 5.83 13.14 2.49
CA SER A 157 7.06 13.18 1.69
C SER A 157 8.30 12.74 2.48
N ASP A 158 8.29 12.87 3.81
CA ASP A 158 9.33 12.37 4.72
C ASP A 158 9.19 10.89 5.07
N GLY A 159 8.10 10.24 4.64
CA GLY A 159 7.95 8.78 4.61
C GLY A 159 7.13 8.19 5.76
N SER A 160 6.03 8.81 6.13
CA SER A 160 5.09 8.32 7.14
C SER A 160 3.69 8.13 6.58
N TYR A 161 3.01 7.06 7.00
CA TYR A 161 1.57 6.95 6.81
C TYR A 161 0.86 7.94 7.71
N VAL A 162 -0.15 8.62 7.16
CA VAL A 162 -1.05 9.51 7.91
C VAL A 162 -2.38 8.81 8.09
N LEU A 163 -2.80 8.65 9.34
CA LEU A 163 -4.04 7.96 9.69
C LEU A 163 -4.99 8.94 10.39
N SER A 164 -6.25 8.97 9.95
CA SER A 164 -7.32 9.73 10.59
C SER A 164 -8.35 8.79 11.19
N ARG A 165 -8.98 9.20 12.29
CA ARG A 165 -10.02 8.39 12.92
C ARG A 165 -11.19 8.18 11.94
N LYS A 166 -11.68 6.95 11.84
CA LYS A 166 -12.87 6.64 11.05
C LYS A 166 -14.04 7.45 11.62
N ILE A 167 -14.78 8.10 10.75
CA ILE A 167 -16.04 8.73 11.14
C ILE A 167 -17.04 7.60 11.31
N SER A 168 -17.70 7.56 12.47
CA SER A 168 -18.83 6.65 12.67
C SER A 168 -19.94 7.10 11.72
N ASP A 169 -20.41 6.21 10.87
CA ASP A 169 -21.69 6.41 10.18
C ASP A 169 -22.77 6.23 11.27
N ASP A 170 -23.24 7.34 11.84
CA ASP A 170 -24.45 7.40 12.68
C ASP A 170 -25.72 7.29 11.81
#